data_AF-A0A7J7V5W2-F1
#
_entry.id   AF-A0A7J7V5W2-F1
#
_cell.length_a   1.000
_cell.length_b   1.000
_cell.length_c   1.000
_cell.angle_alpha   90.00
_cell.angle_beta   90.00
_cell.angle_gamma   90.00
#
_symmetry.space_group_name_H-M   'P 1'
#
loop_
_entity.id
_entity.type
_entity.pdbx_description
1 polymer ?
#
loop_
_entity_poly.entity_id
_entity_poly.type
_entity_poly.pdbx_seq_one_letter_code
_entity_poly.pdbx_strand_id
1 'polypeptide(L)'
;MRKKQHRRINPRNREYDQFYVINYLELGKSWEEVQSEDDRELLEQQEEDWSDWEECPVSAVCLFCEKQAETTEQLCAHMEEAHGFDLLRTKAELGLNFYEQVKLVNFIRRQVHQGRCYGCCTRFPSRADLGAHLAEAKHAALLPDRRTWDQPEYYFPTYENDGLLCTLSDSEGDLSAPGQSRGVTVISEDTSQLQALRQSSVLNQLLPRGWEG
;
A
#
# COMPACT_ATOMS: atom_id res chain seq x y z
N MET A 1 0.37 -29.54 37.76
CA MET A 1 0.87 -28.82 36.56
C MET A 1 2.36 -28.60 36.70
N ARG A 2 3.18 -29.16 35.79
CA ARG A 2 4.64 -28.98 35.81
C ARG A 2 4.97 -27.61 35.21
N LYS A 3 5.50 -26.69 36.02
CA LYS A 3 5.97 -25.38 35.52
C LYS A 3 7.07 -25.64 34.50
N LYS A 4 6.84 -25.28 33.23
CA LYS A 4 7.87 -25.34 32.19
C LYS A 4 8.92 -24.31 32.56
N GLN A 5 10.14 -24.76 32.88
CA GLN A 5 11.26 -23.85 33.07
C GLN A 5 11.56 -23.19 31.72
N HIS A 6 11.65 -21.86 31.71
CA HIS A 6 12.09 -21.11 30.54
C HIS A 6 13.56 -21.49 30.29
N ARG A 7 13.82 -22.23 29.21
CA ARG A 7 15.18 -22.53 28.78
C ARG A 7 15.74 -21.26 28.16
N ARG A 8 16.77 -20.69 28.78
CA ARG A 8 17.56 -19.60 28.19
C ARG A 8 18.75 -20.23 27.47
N ILE A 9 19.07 -19.71 26.30
CA ILE A 9 20.33 -20.01 25.60
C ILE A 9 21.46 -19.56 26.54
N ASN A 10 22.55 -20.32 26.57
CA ASN A 10 23.70 -19.98 27.40
C ASN A 10 24.23 -18.60 26.94
N PRO A 11 24.20 -17.56 27.80
CA PRO A 11 24.61 -16.22 27.41
C PRO A 11 26.08 -16.16 26.98
N ARG A 12 26.92 -17.06 27.51
CA ARG A 12 28.35 -17.13 27.17
C ARG A 12 28.65 -17.84 25.85
N ASN A 13 27.64 -18.39 25.16
CA ASN A 13 27.85 -19.02 23.88
C ASN A 13 27.75 -18.00 22.74
N ARG A 14 28.91 -17.55 22.25
CA ARG A 14 29.03 -16.55 21.19
C ARG A 14 28.56 -17.02 19.81
N GLU A 15 28.39 -18.33 19.61
CA GLU A 15 27.82 -18.87 18.35
C GLU A 15 26.42 -18.32 18.07
N TYR A 16 25.68 -18.00 19.14
CA TYR A 16 24.34 -17.45 19.04
C TYR A 16 24.28 -15.93 18.96
N ASP A 17 25.41 -15.21 19.13
CA ASP A 17 25.47 -13.75 19.09
C ASP A 17 24.88 -13.20 17.77
N GLN A 18 25.11 -13.89 16.65
CA GLN A 18 24.56 -13.50 15.34
C GLN A 18 23.03 -13.43 15.28
N PHE A 19 22.30 -14.09 16.19
CA PHE A 19 20.83 -14.11 16.22
C PHE A 19 20.22 -13.12 17.22
N TYR A 20 21.03 -12.42 18.01
CA TYR A 20 20.55 -11.38 18.91
C TYR A 20 20.49 -10.04 18.18
N VAL A 21 19.27 -9.53 17.95
CA VAL A 21 19.03 -8.22 17.32
C VAL A 21 19.77 -7.09 18.04
N ILE A 22 19.96 -7.21 19.36
CA ILE A 22 20.66 -6.25 20.21
C ILE A 22 22.10 -5.99 19.73
N ASN A 23 22.80 -7.01 19.22
CA ASN A 23 24.16 -6.88 18.67
C ASN A 23 24.24 -6.00 17.41
N TYR A 24 23.10 -5.70 16.77
CA TYR A 24 23.02 -4.88 15.57
C TYR A 24 22.48 -3.47 15.85
N LEU A 25 22.08 -3.19 17.09
CA LEU A 25 21.68 -1.84 17.51
C LEU A 25 22.91 -0.92 17.56
N GLU A 26 24.02 -1.44 18.13
CA GLU A 26 25.25 -0.67 18.29
C GLU A 26 26.46 -1.45 17.77
N LEU A 27 26.87 -1.11 16.54
CA LEU A 27 27.98 -1.75 15.85
C LEU A 27 29.28 -1.63 16.67
N GLY A 28 29.82 -2.77 17.08
CA GLY A 28 31.07 -2.86 17.86
C GLY A 28 30.87 -3.08 19.35
N LYS A 29 29.64 -3.08 19.84
CA LYS A 29 29.29 -3.51 21.20
C LYS A 29 28.67 -4.90 21.19
N SER A 30 28.98 -5.70 22.19
CA SER A 30 28.29 -6.97 22.45
C SER A 30 26.94 -6.72 23.14
N TRP A 31 26.01 -7.66 23.03
CA TRP A 31 24.70 -7.57 23.67
C TRP A 31 24.82 -7.47 25.20
N GLU A 32 25.90 -8.00 25.79
CA GLU A 32 26.22 -7.85 27.22
C GLU A 32 26.55 -6.40 27.56
N GLU A 33 27.29 -5.71 26.68
CA GLU A 33 27.65 -4.29 26.84
C GLU A 33 26.42 -3.40 26.63
N VAL A 34 25.65 -3.62 25.55
CA VAL A 34 24.41 -2.89 25.27
C VAL A 34 23.38 -3.07 26.39
N GLN A 35 23.25 -4.28 26.96
CA GLN A 35 22.33 -4.50 28.09
C GLN A 35 22.84 -3.92 29.42
N SER A 36 24.16 -3.72 29.54
CA SER A 36 24.76 -3.12 30.74
C SER A 36 24.70 -1.59 30.75
N GLU A 37 24.37 -1.00 29.61
CA GLU A 37 24.18 0.44 29.50
C GLU A 37 22.96 0.90 30.29
N ASP A 38 23.11 2.07 30.89
CA ASP A 38 22.05 2.62 31.73
C ASP A 38 21.03 3.30 30.81
N ASP A 39 20.03 2.54 30.38
CA ASP A 39 18.92 3.02 29.53
C ASP A 39 18.16 4.22 30.12
N ARG A 40 18.44 4.59 31.38
CA ARG A 40 17.88 5.76 32.07
C ARG A 40 18.18 7.09 31.38
N GLU A 41 19.30 7.23 30.66
CA GLU A 41 19.56 8.45 29.86
C GLU A 41 18.69 8.54 28.59
N LEU A 42 18.21 7.42 28.04
CA LEU A 42 17.28 7.41 26.91
C LEU A 42 15.84 7.70 27.32
N LEU A 43 15.46 7.39 28.56
CA LEU A 43 14.11 7.66 29.10
C LEU A 43 13.83 9.16 29.33
N GLU A 44 14.86 10.00 29.39
CA GLU A 44 14.70 11.46 29.53
C GLU A 44 14.42 12.15 28.18
N GLN A 45 14.67 11.48 27.06
CA GLN A 45 14.16 11.89 25.75
C GLN A 45 12.72 11.44 25.65
N GLN A 46 11.86 12.25 26.28
CA GLN A 46 10.48 12.54 25.93
C GLN A 46 9.81 11.37 25.19
N GLU A 47 8.93 10.64 25.87
CA GLU A 47 7.82 9.98 25.20
C GLU A 47 7.17 11.06 24.33
N GLU A 48 7.57 11.15 23.06
CA GLU A 48 6.98 12.05 22.08
C GLU A 48 5.53 11.63 22.03
N ASP A 49 4.70 12.42 22.70
CA ASP A 49 3.29 12.17 22.89
C ASP A 49 2.67 12.17 21.49
N TRP A 50 2.43 10.98 20.94
CA TRP A 50 1.84 10.80 19.62
C TRP A 50 0.40 11.38 19.56
N SER A 51 -0.08 12.03 20.62
CA SER A 51 -1.30 12.82 20.71
C SER A 51 -1.32 14.09 19.86
N ASP A 52 -0.16 14.70 19.57
CA ASP A 52 -0.07 15.94 18.78
C ASP A 52 -0.13 15.70 17.26
N TRP A 53 -0.29 14.45 16.83
CA TRP A 53 -0.51 14.13 15.42
C TRP A 53 -1.93 14.55 15.01
N GLU A 54 -2.02 15.69 14.35
CA GLU A 54 -3.26 16.12 13.68
C GLU A 54 -3.49 15.30 12.41
N GLU A 55 -4.65 14.65 12.29
CA GLU A 55 -5.10 14.05 11.04
C GLU A 55 -5.23 15.16 9.98
N CYS A 56 -4.33 15.15 8.99
CA CYS A 56 -4.46 16.04 7.84
C CYS A 56 -5.73 15.65 7.08
N PRO A 57 -6.70 16.58 6.87
CA PRO A 57 -7.93 16.26 6.15
C PRO A 57 -7.59 15.89 4.71
N VAL A 58 -7.73 14.61 4.38
CA VAL A 58 -7.40 14.08 3.05
C VAL A 58 -8.63 14.27 2.16
N SER A 59 -8.58 15.29 1.30
CA SER A 59 -9.64 15.50 0.31
C SER A 59 -9.62 14.39 -0.75
N ALA A 60 -10.80 13.96 -1.18
CA ALA A 60 -10.95 12.98 -2.24
C ALA A 60 -11.13 13.68 -3.60
N VAL A 61 -10.30 13.32 -4.59
CA VAL A 61 -10.36 13.89 -5.95
C VAL A 61 -11.32 13.06 -6.82
N CYS A 62 -12.17 13.74 -7.60
CA CYS A 62 -13.05 13.11 -8.58
C CYS A 62 -12.29 12.23 -9.60
N LEU A 63 -12.94 11.15 -10.06
CA LEU A 63 -12.38 10.26 -11.08
C LEU A 63 -12.21 10.92 -12.45
N PHE A 64 -13.10 11.87 -12.79
CA PHE A 64 -13.21 12.43 -14.14
C PHE A 64 -12.79 13.91 -14.22
N CYS A 65 -12.83 14.67 -13.11
CA CYS A 65 -12.54 16.11 -13.09
C CYS A 65 -11.66 16.54 -11.89
N GLU A 66 -11.33 17.84 -11.79
CA GLU A 66 -10.32 18.40 -10.86
C GLU A 66 -10.93 18.75 -9.51
N LYS A 67 -12.25 18.54 -9.39
CA LYS A 67 -12.98 18.80 -8.16
C LYS A 67 -12.54 17.83 -7.07
N GLN A 68 -12.41 18.39 -5.89
CA GLN A 68 -12.13 17.69 -4.66
C GLN A 68 -13.34 17.83 -3.74
N ALA A 69 -13.56 16.83 -2.90
CA ALA A 69 -14.56 16.86 -1.86
C ALA A 69 -13.95 16.39 -0.54
N GLU A 70 -14.48 16.90 0.57
CA GLU A 70 -14.01 16.52 1.90
C GLU A 70 -14.59 15.17 2.33
N THR A 71 -15.77 14.80 1.80
CA THR A 71 -16.41 13.52 2.11
C THR A 71 -16.68 12.69 0.85
N THR A 72 -16.71 11.38 1.03
CA THR A 72 -17.03 10.40 -0.02
C THR A 72 -18.41 10.61 -0.62
N GLU A 73 -19.38 10.99 0.21
CA GLU A 73 -20.77 11.16 -0.17
C GLU A 73 -20.92 12.37 -1.10
N GLN A 74 -20.24 13.47 -0.77
CA GLN A 74 -20.17 14.66 -1.62
C GLN A 74 -19.50 14.33 -2.97
N LEU A 75 -18.43 13.54 -2.95
CA LEU A 75 -17.76 13.14 -4.19
C LEU A 75 -18.64 12.22 -5.05
N CYS A 76 -19.35 11.28 -4.42
CA CYS A 76 -20.26 10.38 -5.12
C CYS A 76 -21.43 11.13 -5.75
N ALA A 77 -22.05 12.06 -5.01
CA ALA A 77 -23.09 12.95 -5.55
C ALA A 77 -22.57 13.76 -6.74
N HIS A 78 -21.34 14.31 -6.64
CA HIS A 78 -20.72 15.02 -7.75
C HIS A 78 -20.51 14.12 -8.99
N MET A 79 -20.02 12.90 -8.81
CA MET A 79 -19.81 11.95 -9.91
C MET A 79 -21.14 11.56 -10.59
N GLU A 80 -22.21 11.42 -9.80
CA GLU A 80 -23.54 11.13 -10.32
C GLU A 80 -24.11 12.32 -11.10
N GLU A 81 -24.11 13.51 -10.51
CA GLU A 81 -24.73 14.71 -11.11
C GLU A 81 -23.97 15.24 -12.33
N ALA A 82 -22.63 15.31 -12.26
CA ALA A 82 -21.82 15.94 -13.30
C ALA A 82 -21.36 14.95 -14.38
N HIS A 83 -21.22 13.67 -14.04
CA HIS A 83 -20.64 12.67 -14.94
C HIS A 83 -21.59 11.48 -15.20
N GLY A 84 -22.75 11.42 -14.54
CA GLY A 84 -23.70 10.31 -14.69
C GLY A 84 -23.12 8.97 -14.20
N PHE A 85 -22.12 9.02 -13.31
CA PHE A 85 -21.40 7.84 -12.83
C PHE A 85 -21.68 7.62 -11.34
N ASP A 86 -22.41 6.54 -11.05
CA ASP A 86 -22.69 6.11 -9.69
C ASP A 86 -21.66 5.02 -9.28
N LEU A 87 -20.68 5.44 -8.47
CA LEU A 87 -19.63 4.55 -7.99
C LEU A 87 -20.20 3.45 -7.07
N LEU A 88 -21.16 3.76 -6.20
CA LEU A 88 -21.70 2.81 -5.22
C LEU A 88 -22.54 1.75 -5.93
N ARG A 89 -23.39 2.14 -6.88
CA ARG A 89 -24.16 1.21 -7.69
C ARG A 89 -23.26 0.33 -8.55
N THR A 90 -22.23 0.90 -9.17
CA THR A 90 -21.26 0.13 -9.97
C THR A 90 -20.54 -0.94 -9.13
N LYS A 91 -20.13 -0.60 -7.90
CA LYS A 91 -19.53 -1.55 -6.97
C LYS A 91 -20.48 -2.70 -6.62
N ALA A 92 -21.74 -2.37 -6.34
CA ALA A 92 -22.77 -3.35 -5.99
C ALA A 92 -23.15 -4.27 -7.16
N GLU A 93 -23.32 -3.71 -8.37
CA GLU A 93 -23.65 -4.46 -9.59
C GLU A 93 -22.55 -5.46 -9.96
N LEU A 94 -21.28 -5.10 -9.77
CA LEU A 94 -20.14 -5.96 -10.09
C LEU A 94 -19.71 -6.88 -8.93
N GLY A 95 -20.26 -6.69 -7.73
CA GLY A 95 -19.90 -7.47 -6.54
C GLY A 95 -18.41 -7.40 -6.22
N LEU A 96 -17.84 -6.19 -6.22
CA LEU A 96 -16.40 -5.98 -6.07
C LEU A 96 -15.94 -6.13 -4.62
N ASN A 97 -14.91 -6.94 -4.39
CA ASN A 97 -14.19 -6.90 -3.11
C ASN A 97 -13.34 -5.63 -2.98
N PHE A 98 -12.84 -5.34 -1.79
CA PHE A 98 -12.03 -4.15 -1.52
C PHE A 98 -10.91 -3.92 -2.55
N TYR A 99 -10.09 -4.94 -2.82
CA TYR A 99 -8.97 -4.82 -3.77
C TYR A 99 -9.42 -4.58 -5.22
N GLU A 100 -10.52 -5.18 -5.62
CA GLU A 100 -11.11 -4.96 -6.94
C GLU A 100 -11.67 -3.54 -7.08
N GLN A 101 -12.23 -2.99 -6.00
CA GLN A 101 -12.63 -1.58 -5.96
C GLN A 101 -11.41 -0.66 -6.15
N VAL A 102 -10.31 -0.93 -5.45
CA VAL A 102 -9.05 -0.18 -5.58
C VAL A 102 -8.54 -0.24 -7.03
N LYS A 103 -8.47 -1.44 -7.62
CA LYS A 103 -8.03 -1.62 -9.01
C LYS A 103 -8.91 -0.89 -10.00
N LEU A 104 -10.23 -0.95 -9.83
CA LEU A 104 -11.17 -0.27 -10.72
C LEU A 104 -10.99 1.26 -10.65
N VAL A 105 -10.87 1.82 -9.45
CA VAL A 105 -10.64 3.26 -9.25
C VAL A 105 -9.32 3.69 -9.90
N ASN A 106 -8.23 2.96 -9.65
CA ASN A 106 -6.93 3.23 -10.26
C ASN A 106 -6.96 3.07 -11.79
N PHE A 107 -7.67 2.08 -12.31
CA PHE A 107 -7.87 1.91 -13.75
C PHE A 107 -8.53 3.14 -14.36
N ILE A 108 -9.69 3.58 -13.84
CA ILE A 108 -10.43 4.73 -14.36
C ILE A 108 -9.53 5.97 -14.32
N ARG A 109 -8.89 6.25 -13.18
CA ARG A 109 -7.97 7.39 -13.04
C ARG A 109 -6.84 7.36 -14.04
N ARG A 110 -6.20 6.21 -14.25
CA ARG A 110 -5.13 6.07 -15.23
C ARG A 110 -5.62 6.30 -16.66
N GLN A 111 -6.79 5.80 -17.04
CA GLN A 111 -7.37 6.04 -18.36
C GLN A 111 -7.69 7.52 -18.57
N VAL A 112 -8.29 8.16 -17.57
CA VAL A 112 -8.60 9.59 -17.59
C VAL A 112 -7.33 10.44 -17.68
N HIS A 113 -6.30 10.11 -16.90
CA HIS A 113 -5.01 10.79 -16.94
C HIS A 113 -4.32 10.66 -18.30
N GLN A 114 -4.44 9.49 -18.97
CA GLN A 114 -3.93 9.27 -20.32
C GLN A 114 -4.80 9.90 -21.42
N GLY A 115 -5.91 10.56 -21.07
CA GLY A 115 -6.85 11.12 -22.03
C GLY A 115 -7.52 10.06 -22.91
N ARG A 116 -7.65 8.81 -22.43
CA ARG A 116 -8.17 7.68 -23.21
C ARG A 116 -9.53 7.25 -22.68
N CYS A 117 -10.51 7.10 -23.58
CA CYS A 117 -11.79 6.48 -23.22
C CYS A 117 -11.62 4.96 -23.09
N TYR A 118 -12.07 4.39 -21.97
CA TYR A 118 -12.02 2.95 -21.73
C TYR A 118 -13.09 2.14 -22.48
N GLY A 119 -14.15 2.78 -22.98
CA GLY A 119 -15.20 2.12 -23.76
C GLY A 119 -14.83 1.93 -25.23
N CYS A 120 -14.32 2.97 -25.88
CA CYS A 120 -14.04 2.97 -27.33
C CYS A 120 -12.56 3.15 -27.68
N CYS A 121 -11.68 3.27 -26.68
CA CYS A 121 -10.23 3.43 -26.84
C CYS A 121 -9.78 4.70 -27.59
N THR A 122 -10.67 5.66 -27.85
CA THR A 122 -10.30 6.94 -28.47
C THR A 122 -9.51 7.82 -27.49
N ARG A 123 -8.62 8.64 -28.05
CA ARG A 123 -7.80 9.58 -27.30
C ARG A 123 -8.32 11.00 -27.48
N PHE A 124 -8.26 11.79 -26.41
CA PHE A 124 -8.71 13.16 -26.34
C PHE A 124 -7.56 14.06 -25.85
N PRO A 125 -7.48 15.31 -26.34
CA PRO A 125 -6.40 16.22 -25.98
C PRO A 125 -6.58 16.84 -24.59
N SER A 126 -7.82 16.96 -24.12
CA SER A 126 -8.13 17.49 -22.79
C SER A 126 -9.04 16.55 -22.02
N ARG A 127 -8.96 16.65 -20.69
CA ARG A 127 -9.83 15.89 -19.80
C ARG A 127 -11.29 16.35 -19.86
N ALA A 128 -11.52 17.62 -20.18
CA ALA A 128 -12.86 18.14 -20.41
C ALA A 128 -13.51 17.49 -21.64
N ASP A 129 -12.76 17.34 -22.74
CA ASP A 129 -13.24 16.66 -23.96
C ASP A 129 -13.52 15.18 -23.70
N LEU A 130 -12.64 14.51 -22.95
CA LEU A 130 -12.86 13.12 -22.54
C LEU A 130 -14.12 13.00 -21.66
N GLY A 131 -14.29 13.89 -20.69
CA GLY A 131 -15.47 13.92 -19.81
C GLY A 131 -16.77 14.14 -20.60
N ALA A 132 -16.78 15.07 -21.54
CA ALA A 132 -17.90 15.31 -22.43
C ALA A 132 -18.23 14.08 -23.29
N HIS A 133 -17.20 13.44 -23.87
CA HIS A 133 -17.37 12.20 -24.62
C HIS A 133 -17.95 11.07 -23.76
N LEU A 134 -17.45 10.88 -22.54
CA LEU A 134 -17.93 9.84 -21.62
C LEU A 134 -19.41 10.04 -21.28
N ALA A 135 -19.85 11.29 -21.13
CA ALA A 135 -21.25 11.65 -20.89
C ALA A 135 -22.13 11.43 -22.14
N GLU A 136 -21.72 11.94 -23.31
CA GLU A 136 -22.48 11.85 -24.55
C GLU A 136 -22.63 10.40 -25.05
N ALA A 137 -21.54 9.65 -25.05
CA ALA A 137 -21.52 8.26 -25.50
C ALA A 137 -22.00 7.28 -24.42
N LYS A 138 -22.31 7.77 -23.21
CA LYS A 138 -22.65 6.96 -22.03
C LYS A 138 -21.61 5.90 -21.70
N HIS A 139 -20.35 6.16 -22.08
CA HIS A 139 -19.23 5.29 -21.75
C HIS A 139 -18.81 5.41 -20.29
N ALA A 140 -19.27 6.42 -19.55
CA ALA A 140 -19.00 6.56 -18.12
C ALA A 140 -19.40 5.29 -17.32
N ALA A 141 -20.61 4.77 -17.56
CA ALA A 141 -21.15 3.59 -16.87
C ALA A 141 -20.84 2.25 -17.56
N LEU A 142 -20.37 2.27 -18.82
CA LEU A 142 -20.03 1.06 -19.58
C LEU A 142 -18.57 0.69 -19.36
N LEU A 143 -18.32 -0.01 -18.25
CA LEU A 143 -16.99 -0.51 -17.94
C LEU A 143 -16.58 -1.66 -18.88
N PRO A 144 -15.29 -1.73 -19.28
CA PRO A 144 -14.80 -2.83 -20.09
C PRO A 144 -14.78 -4.15 -19.30
N ASP A 145 -14.55 -5.27 -20.00
CA ASP A 145 -14.46 -6.58 -19.36
C ASP A 145 -13.48 -6.56 -18.19
N ARG A 146 -13.83 -7.30 -17.14
CA ARG A 146 -13.10 -7.35 -15.88
C ARG A 146 -11.62 -7.67 -16.05
N ARG A 147 -11.26 -8.50 -17.04
CA ARG A 147 -9.86 -8.81 -17.35
C ARG A 147 -9.04 -7.59 -17.77
N THR A 148 -9.67 -6.50 -18.18
CA THR A 148 -8.98 -5.27 -18.63
C THR A 148 -8.44 -4.46 -17.46
N TRP A 149 -9.19 -4.40 -16.36
CA TRP A 149 -8.87 -3.55 -15.21
C TRP A 149 -8.48 -4.34 -13.96
N ASP A 150 -8.82 -5.63 -13.85
CA ASP A 150 -8.40 -6.50 -12.75
C ASP A 150 -6.97 -7.02 -12.96
N GLN A 151 -6.03 -6.10 -13.17
CA GLN A 151 -4.62 -6.37 -13.39
C GLN A 151 -3.78 -5.94 -12.18
N PRO A 152 -2.65 -6.61 -11.89
CA PRO A 152 -1.81 -6.29 -10.73
C PRO A 152 -1.25 -4.87 -10.75
N GLU A 153 -1.03 -4.30 -11.94
CA GLU A 153 -0.53 -2.93 -12.10
C GLU A 153 -1.44 -1.86 -11.47
N TYR A 154 -2.72 -2.17 -11.23
CA TYR A 154 -3.68 -1.25 -10.63
C TYR A 154 -3.78 -1.38 -9.10
N TYR A 155 -2.94 -2.21 -8.46
CA TYR A 155 -2.78 -2.18 -7.00
C TYR A 155 -2.09 -0.90 -6.52
N PHE A 156 -1.22 -0.33 -7.36
CA PHE A 156 -0.49 0.87 -7.02
C PHE A 156 -1.40 2.10 -7.20
N PRO A 157 -1.57 2.94 -6.17
CA PRO A 157 -2.34 4.18 -6.27
C PRO A 157 -1.85 5.03 -7.44
N THR A 158 -2.79 5.58 -8.21
CA THR A 158 -2.44 6.51 -9.30
C THR A 158 -2.03 7.88 -8.77
N TYR A 159 -2.54 8.26 -7.59
CA TYR A 159 -2.25 9.50 -6.90
C TYR A 159 -1.59 9.24 -5.55
N GLU A 160 -0.73 10.16 -5.12
CA GLU A 160 -0.21 10.16 -3.75
C GLU A 160 -1.30 10.61 -2.78
N ASN A 161 -1.35 10.01 -1.59
CA ASN A 161 -2.30 10.33 -0.52
C ASN A 161 -3.77 10.30 -0.99
N ASP A 162 -4.15 9.21 -1.65
CA ASP A 162 -5.45 9.08 -2.31
C ASP A 162 -6.61 8.93 -1.31
N GLY A 163 -7.22 10.05 -0.93
CA GLY A 163 -8.33 10.07 0.04
C GLY A 163 -9.55 9.24 -0.37
N LEU A 164 -9.78 9.04 -1.68
CA LEU A 164 -10.87 8.17 -2.13
C LEU A 164 -10.58 6.69 -1.84
N LEU A 165 -9.32 6.25 -1.97
CA LEU A 165 -8.97 4.85 -1.69
C LEU A 165 -9.07 4.52 -0.19
N CYS A 166 -8.78 5.49 0.68
CA CYS A 166 -8.85 5.34 2.13
C CYS A 166 -10.27 5.16 2.67
N THR A 167 -11.27 5.63 1.93
CA THR A 167 -12.68 5.70 2.35
C THR A 167 -13.54 4.62 1.68
N LEU A 168 -12.95 3.75 0.86
CA LEU A 168 -13.67 2.64 0.23
C LEU A 168 -14.15 1.66 1.30
N SER A 169 -15.47 1.48 1.38
CA SER A 169 -16.06 0.53 2.33
C SER A 169 -15.68 -0.90 1.99
N ASP A 170 -15.19 -1.62 2.99
CA ASP A 170 -15.02 -3.07 2.97
C ASP A 170 -16.34 -3.72 3.40
N SER A 171 -17.43 -3.48 2.67
CA SER A 171 -18.72 -4.09 3.01
C SER A 171 -18.58 -5.62 2.90
N GLU A 172 -18.28 -6.20 4.06
CA GLU A 172 -17.85 -7.55 4.35
C GLU A 172 -18.75 -8.61 3.69
N GLY A 173 -18.13 -9.38 2.81
CA GLY A 173 -18.34 -10.81 2.75
C GLY A 173 -17.05 -11.50 3.20
N ASP A 174 -16.68 -11.35 4.48
CA ASP A 174 -15.64 -12.17 5.08
C ASP A 174 -15.93 -13.65 4.78
N LEU A 175 -14.86 -14.36 4.41
CA LEU A 175 -14.85 -15.71 3.86
C LEU A 175 -15.34 -15.81 2.40
N SER A 176 -14.46 -15.47 1.46
CA SER A 176 -14.37 -16.28 0.25
C SER A 176 -14.37 -17.76 0.67
N ALA A 177 -15.40 -18.52 0.28
CA ALA A 177 -15.47 -19.95 0.54
C ALA A 177 -14.10 -20.59 0.18
N PRO A 178 -13.58 -21.51 1.01
CA PRO A 178 -12.28 -22.13 0.79
C PRO A 178 -12.33 -22.91 -0.52
N GLY A 179 -11.90 -22.28 -1.63
CA GLY A 179 -12.08 -22.84 -2.97
C GLY A 179 -11.94 -21.84 -4.12
N GLN A 180 -12.17 -20.54 -3.90
CA GLN A 180 -11.86 -19.53 -4.93
C GLN A 180 -10.51 -18.88 -4.65
N SER A 181 -9.44 -19.65 -4.85
CA SER A 181 -8.13 -19.07 -5.15
C SER A 181 -8.23 -18.38 -6.52
N ARG A 182 -8.81 -17.18 -6.55
CA ARG A 182 -8.61 -16.26 -7.66
C ARG A 182 -7.16 -15.84 -7.57
N GLY A 183 -6.34 -16.40 -8.46
CA GLY A 183 -4.87 -16.34 -8.40
C GLY A 183 -4.36 -14.95 -8.05
N VAL A 184 -3.96 -14.76 -6.79
CA VAL A 184 -3.22 -13.58 -6.36
C VAL A 184 -1.89 -13.67 -7.08
N THR A 185 -1.66 -12.75 -8.01
CA THR A 185 -0.38 -12.66 -8.72
C THR A 185 0.62 -12.10 -7.72
N VAL A 186 1.44 -12.98 -7.14
CA VAL A 186 2.54 -12.59 -6.26
C VAL A 186 3.66 -12.06 -7.16
N ILE A 187 3.91 -10.75 -7.09
CA ILE A 187 5.09 -10.15 -7.70
C ILE A 187 6.24 -10.42 -6.72
N SER A 188 7.08 -11.40 -7.03
CA SER A 188 8.30 -11.64 -6.25
C SER A 188 9.30 -10.51 -6.49
N GLU A 189 10.03 -10.13 -5.45
CA GLU A 189 11.20 -9.26 -5.60
C GLU A 189 12.20 -9.87 -6.61
N ASP A 190 12.84 -9.00 -7.39
CA ASP A 190 13.89 -9.42 -8.30
C ASP A 190 15.15 -9.79 -7.50
N THR A 191 15.36 -11.09 -7.34
CA THR A 191 16.50 -11.63 -6.59
C THR A 191 17.74 -11.84 -7.47
N SER A 192 17.70 -11.48 -8.75
CA SER A 192 18.80 -11.74 -9.69
C SER A 192 20.11 -11.03 -9.31
N GLN A 193 20.03 -9.91 -8.59
CA GLN A 193 21.20 -9.09 -8.22
C GLN A 193 21.61 -9.18 -6.74
N LEU A 194 21.03 -10.11 -5.95
CA LEU A 194 21.34 -10.21 -4.52
C LEU A 194 22.83 -10.36 -4.23
N GLN A 195 23.55 -11.12 -5.06
CA GLN A 195 24.99 -11.33 -4.87
C GLN A 195 25.80 -10.06 -5.15
N ALA A 196 25.41 -9.27 -6.15
CA ALA A 196 26.03 -7.98 -6.44
C ALA A 196 25.78 -6.98 -5.32
N LEU A 197 24.53 -6.87 -4.85
CA LEU A 197 24.14 -6.01 -3.71
C LEU A 197 24.90 -6.40 -2.43
N ARG A 198 25.06 -7.69 -2.17
CA ARG A 198 25.85 -8.17 -1.01
C ARG A 198 27.32 -7.80 -1.14
N GLN A 199 27.91 -7.86 -2.33
CA GLN A 199 29.32 -7.51 -2.56
C GLN A 199 29.56 -5.99 -2.46
N SER A 200 28.63 -5.18 -2.97
CA SER A 200 28.71 -3.72 -2.91
C SER A 200 28.14 -3.12 -1.62
N SER A 201 27.71 -3.94 -0.68
CA SER A 201 27.11 -3.48 0.57
C SER A 201 28.11 -2.63 1.37
N VAL A 202 27.67 -1.46 1.82
CA VAL A 202 28.42 -0.57 2.73
C VAL A 202 28.83 -1.31 3.99
N LEU A 203 28.07 -2.34 4.39
CA LEU A 203 28.34 -3.19 5.54
C LEU A 203 29.71 -3.89 5.46
N ASN A 204 30.19 -4.23 4.25
CA ASN A 204 31.53 -4.81 4.05
C ASN A 204 32.67 -3.83 4.37
N GLN A 205 32.40 -2.52 4.31
CA GLN A 205 33.38 -1.47 4.63
C GLN A 205 33.41 -1.15 6.13
N LEU A 206 32.33 -1.50 6.85
CA LEU A 206 32.13 -1.24 8.26
C LEU A 206 32.49 -2.41 9.16
N LEU A 207 32.56 -3.64 8.61
CA LEU A 207 33.04 -4.80 9.35
C LEU A 207 34.55 -4.70 9.63
N PRO A 208 35.00 -4.85 10.88
CA PRO A 208 36.42 -4.92 11.21
C PRO A 208 37.07 -6.05 10.41
N ARG A 209 38.22 -5.77 9.77
CA ARG A 209 39.03 -6.79 9.09
C ARG A 209 39.54 -7.80 10.12
N GLY A 210 38.76 -8.84 10.38
CA GLY A 210 39.10 -9.86 11.37
C GLY A 210 38.03 -10.90 11.67
N TRP A 211 36.78 -10.74 11.20
CA TRP A 211 35.76 -11.77 11.37
C TRP A 211 35.76 -12.75 10.18
N GLU A 212 36.79 -13.58 10.10
CA GLU A 212 36.75 -14.84 9.34
C GLU A 212 36.62 -15.98 10.35
N GLY A 213 35.49 -16.69 10.34
CA GLY A 213 35.29 -17.98 11.02
C GLY A 213 34.63 -17.91 12.38
#